data_AF-A0A914BEG6-F1
#
_entry.id   AF-A0A914BEG6-F1
#
_cell.length_a   1.000
_cell.length_b   1.000
_cell.length_c   1.000
_cell.angle_alpha   90.00
_cell.angle_beta   90.00
_cell.angle_gamma   90.00
#
_symmetry.space_group_name_H-M   'P 1'
#
loop_
_entity.id
_entity.type
_entity.pdbx_description
1 polymer ?
#
loop_
_entity_poly.entity_id
_entity_poly.type
_entity_poly.pdbx_seq_one_letter_code
_entity_poly.pdbx_strand_id
1 'polypeptide(L)'
;MSNVRRPKNPFDDDDDEPNDFVFVPRGPSRPQEKKYPYGDFGIDEDDQEKDDHDGAVSLQTQIEERQQNMLQSTNRSLGMMYEAENVGNETAHELLRQGEQLQNIDKKLDKMNTDIDTSKKHVTSLRSVFGGVVNYFSKKPEREKPEEQERAPSKLRTMVGDGPGAKKEEQDCMDHPAMRLRDPNAGRYNSRYDTSGFEETPSSSMRGTGYNSSRQQFEQKLDSNLDEMSSGLGRLKNLGLGLGDEIERQNDDIDRITGKTDKLDTRIEGVNTDIKKILRR
;
A
#
# COMPACT_ATOMS: atom_id res chain seq x y z
N MET A 1 -30.77 -33.74 -8.53
CA MET A 1 -30.09 -33.30 -7.29
C MET A 1 -28.70 -33.92 -7.31
N SER A 2 -27.71 -33.32 -7.98
CA SER A 2 -26.87 -32.19 -7.50
C SER A 2 -25.89 -32.60 -6.39
N ASN A 3 -24.79 -33.26 -6.77
CA ASN A 3 -23.62 -33.43 -5.92
C ASN A 3 -22.85 -32.11 -5.84
N VAL A 4 -22.74 -31.54 -4.64
CA VAL A 4 -21.88 -30.38 -4.36
C VAL A 4 -20.85 -30.80 -3.32
N ARG A 5 -19.58 -30.92 -3.73
CA ARG A 5 -18.46 -31.03 -2.79
C ARG A 5 -18.11 -29.63 -2.32
N ARG A 6 -18.09 -29.39 -1.00
CA ARG A 6 -17.53 -28.16 -0.42
C ARG A 6 -16.00 -28.26 -0.43
N PRO A 7 -15.25 -27.17 -0.70
CA PRO A 7 -13.81 -27.15 -0.51
C PRO A 7 -13.47 -27.32 0.97
N LYS A 8 -12.39 -28.05 1.27
CA LYS A 8 -11.92 -28.27 2.64
C LYS A 8 -11.08 -27.06 3.07
N ASN A 9 -11.43 -26.48 4.21
CA ASN A 9 -10.74 -25.31 4.76
C ASN A 9 -9.45 -25.78 5.47
N PRO A 10 -8.25 -25.21 5.20
CA PRO A 10 -6.98 -25.72 5.73
C PRO A 10 -6.64 -25.21 7.15
N PHE A 11 -7.63 -24.68 7.87
CA PHE A 11 -7.47 -24.06 9.20
C PHE A 11 -8.49 -24.60 10.23
N ASP A 12 -9.30 -25.60 9.87
CA ASP A 12 -10.30 -26.26 10.74
C ASP A 12 -9.89 -27.71 11.03
N ASP A 13 -8.67 -27.94 11.54
CA ASP A 13 -8.32 -29.16 12.27
C ASP A 13 -8.03 -28.70 13.72
N ASP A 14 -8.86 -29.17 14.66
CA ASP A 14 -9.05 -28.56 15.99
C ASP A 14 -7.87 -28.72 16.97
N ASP A 15 -7.61 -27.68 17.77
CA ASP A 15 -6.94 -27.77 19.06
C ASP A 15 -7.83 -28.54 20.06
N ASP A 16 -7.43 -29.73 20.52
CA ASP A 16 -7.97 -30.36 21.75
C ASP A 16 -7.10 -31.57 22.23
N GLU A 17 -5.88 -31.31 22.72
CA GLU A 17 -5.16 -32.28 23.58
C GLU A 17 -5.22 -31.84 25.06
N PRO A 18 -5.93 -32.58 25.94
CA PRO A 18 -5.99 -32.26 27.36
C PRO A 18 -4.71 -32.70 28.10
N ASN A 19 -4.21 -31.83 28.96
CA ASN A 19 -3.06 -32.09 29.85
C ASN A 19 -3.28 -33.32 30.76
N ASP A 20 -2.68 -34.47 30.44
CA ASP A 20 -2.72 -35.65 31.31
C ASP A 20 -1.58 -35.63 32.36
N PHE A 21 -1.81 -34.86 33.43
CA PHE A 21 -0.98 -34.85 34.64
C PHE A 21 -1.22 -36.14 35.44
N VAL A 22 -0.45 -37.20 35.17
CA VAL A 22 -0.52 -38.44 35.94
C VAL A 22 0.56 -38.51 37.03
N PHE A 23 0.17 -38.23 38.26
CA PHE A 23 0.96 -38.47 39.46
C PHE A 23 0.81 -39.94 39.92
N VAL A 24 1.93 -40.70 39.99
CA VAL A 24 1.96 -42.05 40.61
C VAL A 24 3.18 -42.16 41.56
N PRO A 25 3.03 -42.69 42.80
CA PRO A 25 4.04 -42.54 43.85
C PRO A 25 5.04 -43.71 44.04
N ARG A 26 6.06 -43.44 44.86
CA ARG A 26 7.23 -44.26 45.29
C ARG A 26 7.04 -45.77 45.52
N GLY A 27 8.02 -46.55 45.02
CA GLY A 27 8.79 -47.52 45.81
C GLY A 27 8.73 -49.01 45.39
N PRO A 28 9.68 -49.86 45.85
CA PRO A 28 11.12 -49.75 45.59
C PRO A 28 11.73 -51.04 45.00
N SER A 29 12.84 -50.94 44.25
CA SER A 29 13.76 -52.08 44.00
C SER A 29 15.18 -51.62 43.66
N ARG A 30 16.16 -52.29 44.28
CA ARG A 30 17.59 -51.93 44.35
C ARG A 30 18.40 -52.68 43.28
N PRO A 31 19.29 -51.99 42.55
CA PRO A 31 20.61 -52.56 42.25
C PRO A 31 21.75 -51.82 42.99
N GLN A 32 22.86 -52.54 43.15
CA GLN A 32 23.93 -52.34 44.13
C GLN A 32 24.71 -51.01 44.06
N GLU A 33 25.29 -50.66 45.21
CA GLU A 33 26.20 -49.53 45.42
C GLU A 33 27.40 -49.54 44.46
N LYS A 34 27.66 -48.40 43.81
CA LYS A 34 29.02 -48.02 43.40
C LYS A 34 29.52 -46.96 44.38
N LYS A 35 30.49 -47.32 45.20
CA LYS A 35 31.19 -46.39 46.10
C LYS A 35 32.03 -45.43 45.25
N TYR A 36 31.85 -44.13 45.45
CA TYR A 36 32.82 -43.13 45.00
C TYR A 36 33.94 -43.01 46.06
N PRO A 37 35.22 -43.24 45.71
CA PRO A 37 36.33 -42.70 46.47
C PRO A 37 36.59 -41.26 45.98
N TYR A 38 36.57 -40.31 46.90
CA TYR A 38 36.97 -38.94 46.63
C TYR A 38 38.49 -38.82 46.80
N GLY A 39 39.16 -38.18 45.83
CA GLY A 39 40.54 -37.69 45.98
C GLY A 39 41.63 -38.56 45.37
N ASP A 40 42.13 -38.13 44.21
CA ASP A 40 43.58 -38.00 43.98
C ASP A 40 43.85 -36.74 43.14
N PHE A 41 45.00 -36.09 43.36
CA PHE A 41 45.39 -34.86 42.65
C PHE A 41 46.22 -35.21 41.41
N GLY A 42 45.54 -35.42 40.27
CA GLY A 42 46.16 -35.48 38.95
C GLY A 42 45.89 -34.21 38.16
N ILE A 43 46.92 -33.39 37.94
CA ILE A 43 46.88 -32.33 36.93
C ILE A 43 47.25 -33.00 35.60
N ASP A 44 46.24 -33.44 34.86
CA ASP A 44 46.36 -33.75 33.44
C ASP A 44 45.82 -32.54 32.65
N GLU A 45 46.62 -31.47 32.59
CA GLU A 45 46.49 -30.42 31.58
C GLU A 45 46.91 -31.03 30.22
N ASP A 46 45.96 -31.58 29.45
CA ASP A 46 45.99 -31.75 27.98
C ASP A 46 44.85 -32.67 27.47
N ASP A 47 43.61 -32.16 27.32
CA ASP A 47 42.65 -32.55 26.25
C ASP A 47 41.25 -31.86 26.32
N GLN A 48 41.10 -30.67 26.93
CA GLN A 48 39.80 -29.96 26.99
C GLN A 48 39.51 -28.98 25.84
N GLU A 49 40.44 -28.76 24.90
CA GLU A 49 40.27 -27.75 23.83
C GLU A 49 39.55 -28.23 22.55
N LYS A 50 39.11 -29.50 22.47
CA LYS A 50 38.58 -30.08 21.22
C LYS A 50 37.06 -29.99 21.04
N ASP A 51 36.26 -30.03 22.10
CA ASP A 51 34.79 -30.01 21.99
C ASP A 51 34.21 -28.61 21.71
N ASP A 52 34.86 -27.53 22.17
CA ASP A 52 34.39 -26.16 21.96
C ASP A 52 34.55 -25.69 20.49
N HIS A 53 35.53 -26.24 19.76
CA HIS A 53 35.87 -25.76 18.42
C HIS A 53 34.85 -26.22 17.35
N ASP A 54 34.32 -27.44 17.44
CA ASP A 54 33.30 -27.94 16.51
C ASP A 54 31.94 -27.26 16.74
N GLY A 55 31.61 -26.97 18.00
CA GLY A 55 30.44 -26.16 18.37
C GLY A 55 30.47 -24.78 17.70
N ALA A 56 31.59 -24.07 17.80
CA ALA A 56 31.77 -22.74 17.21
C ALA A 56 31.62 -22.73 15.67
N VAL A 57 32.19 -23.72 14.97
CA VAL A 57 32.09 -23.84 13.50
C VAL A 57 30.65 -24.13 13.06
N SER A 58 29.93 -24.99 13.78
CA SER A 58 28.53 -25.30 13.48
C SER A 58 27.61 -24.09 13.67
N LEU A 59 27.88 -23.25 14.67
CA LEU A 59 27.13 -22.01 14.94
C LEU A 59 27.42 -20.93 13.90
N GLN A 60 28.70 -20.74 13.53
CA GLN A 60 29.11 -19.79 12.49
C GLN A 60 28.43 -20.11 11.14
N THR A 61 28.39 -21.40 10.77
CA THR A 61 27.72 -21.87 9.55
C THR A 61 26.22 -21.55 9.55
N GLN A 62 25.53 -21.80 10.67
CA GLN A 62 24.11 -21.46 10.84
C GLN A 62 23.85 -19.95 10.76
N ILE A 63 24.74 -19.12 11.30
CA ILE A 63 24.63 -17.66 11.22
C ILE A 63 24.74 -17.21 9.75
N GLU A 64 25.72 -17.71 9.00
CA GLU A 64 25.91 -17.37 7.59
C GLU A 64 24.73 -17.83 6.71
N GLU A 65 24.18 -19.01 6.96
CA GLU A 65 22.96 -19.49 6.28
C GLU A 65 21.76 -18.57 6.56
N ARG A 66 21.54 -18.21 7.83
CA ARG A 66 20.47 -17.30 8.26
C ARG A 66 20.62 -15.90 7.63
N GLN A 67 21.85 -15.39 7.52
CA GLN A 67 22.17 -14.14 6.83
C GLN A 67 21.84 -14.21 5.33
N GLN A 68 22.29 -15.25 4.63
CA GLN A 68 21.98 -15.43 3.21
C GLN A 68 20.47 -15.55 2.96
N ASN A 69 19.77 -16.34 3.77
CA ASN A 69 18.32 -16.50 3.71
C ASN A 69 17.59 -15.17 3.94
N MET A 70 18.07 -14.33 4.86
CA MET A 70 17.50 -13.01 5.11
C MET A 70 17.69 -12.06 3.92
N LEU A 71 18.90 -11.97 3.34
CA LEU A 71 19.13 -11.16 2.12
C LEU A 71 18.29 -11.65 0.95
N GLN A 72 18.17 -12.95 0.73
CA GLN A 72 17.30 -13.48 -0.33
C GLN A 72 15.83 -13.10 -0.08
N SER A 73 15.38 -13.12 1.18
CA SER A 73 14.04 -12.71 1.55
C SER A 73 13.79 -11.23 1.24
N THR A 74 14.69 -10.32 1.65
CA THR A 74 14.53 -8.88 1.35
C THR A 74 14.60 -8.59 -0.15
N ASN A 75 15.48 -9.28 -0.90
CA ASN A 75 15.54 -9.13 -2.37
C ASN A 75 14.23 -9.58 -3.05
N ARG A 76 13.62 -10.70 -2.59
CA ARG A 76 12.29 -11.12 -3.07
C ARG A 76 11.21 -10.12 -2.72
N SER A 77 11.23 -9.58 -1.49
CA SER A 77 10.28 -8.55 -1.04
C SER A 77 10.39 -7.26 -1.84
N LEU A 78 11.61 -6.80 -2.16
CA LEU A 78 11.84 -5.65 -3.05
C LEU A 78 11.28 -5.92 -4.45
N GLY A 79 11.54 -7.10 -5.03
CA GLY A 79 10.99 -7.48 -6.34
C GLY A 79 9.45 -7.41 -6.37
N MET A 80 8.78 -8.02 -5.39
CA MET A 80 7.32 -7.96 -5.28
C MET A 80 6.80 -6.53 -5.03
N MET A 81 7.54 -5.71 -4.30
CA MET A 81 7.20 -4.30 -4.05
C MET A 81 7.25 -3.46 -5.33
N TYR A 82 8.29 -3.64 -6.16
CA TYR A 82 8.40 -2.98 -7.46
C TYR A 82 7.33 -3.45 -8.46
N GLU A 83 6.99 -4.75 -8.46
CA GLU A 83 5.89 -5.28 -9.25
C GLU A 83 4.55 -4.66 -8.83
N ALA A 84 4.28 -4.60 -7.51
CA ALA A 84 3.09 -3.95 -6.96
C ALA A 84 3.04 -2.44 -7.28
N GLU A 85 4.18 -1.76 -7.32
CA GLU A 85 4.26 -0.34 -7.69
C GLU A 85 3.95 -0.13 -9.18
N ASN A 86 4.45 -0.99 -10.06
CA ASN A 86 4.12 -0.94 -11.49
C ASN A 86 2.63 -1.20 -11.74
N VAL A 87 2.09 -2.29 -11.19
CA VAL A 87 0.65 -2.64 -11.30
C VAL A 87 -0.22 -1.54 -10.69
N GLY A 88 0.21 -0.95 -9.58
CA GLY A 88 -0.46 0.20 -8.95
C GLY A 88 -0.50 1.43 -9.86
N ASN A 89 0.61 1.77 -10.53
CA ASN A 89 0.68 2.90 -11.46
C ASN A 89 -0.19 2.67 -12.72
N GLU A 90 -0.15 1.46 -13.30
CA GLU A 90 -1.03 1.09 -14.42
C GLU A 90 -2.52 1.19 -14.02
N THR A 91 -2.87 0.70 -12.82
CA THR A 91 -4.22 0.83 -12.26
C THR A 91 -4.60 2.31 -12.07
N ALA A 92 -3.67 3.14 -11.61
CA ALA A 92 -3.90 4.56 -11.41
C ALA A 92 -4.19 5.31 -12.72
N HIS A 93 -3.43 5.03 -13.79
CA HIS A 93 -3.70 5.57 -15.12
C HIS A 93 -5.07 5.14 -15.66
N GLU A 94 -5.45 3.88 -15.48
CA GLU A 94 -6.75 3.39 -15.95
C GLU A 94 -7.92 4.01 -15.14
N LEU A 95 -7.79 4.16 -13.81
CA LEU A 95 -8.78 4.89 -13.01
C LEU A 95 -8.92 6.34 -13.49
N LEU A 96 -7.82 7.08 -13.69
CA LEU A 96 -7.89 8.45 -14.20
C LEU A 96 -8.62 8.53 -15.55
N ARG A 97 -8.36 7.58 -16.46
CA ARG A 97 -9.06 7.47 -17.74
C ARG A 97 -10.56 7.18 -17.56
N GLN A 98 -10.94 6.34 -16.60
CA GLN A 98 -12.34 6.04 -16.28
C GLN A 98 -13.06 7.25 -15.67
N GLY A 99 -12.40 8.01 -14.80
CA GLY A 99 -12.91 9.28 -14.26
C GLY A 99 -13.22 10.29 -15.35
N GLU A 100 -12.32 10.46 -16.34
CA GLU A 100 -12.60 11.31 -17.51
C GLU A 100 -13.77 10.79 -18.36
N GLN A 101 -13.94 9.47 -18.49
CA GLN A 101 -15.09 8.89 -19.20
C GLN A 101 -16.41 9.16 -18.47
N LEU A 102 -16.45 9.02 -17.13
CA LEU A 102 -17.63 9.35 -16.32
C LEU A 102 -18.01 10.83 -16.44
N GLN A 103 -17.05 11.75 -16.34
CA GLN A 103 -17.31 13.19 -16.57
C GLN A 103 -17.86 13.48 -17.97
N ASN A 104 -17.38 12.77 -18.99
CA ASN A 104 -17.90 12.88 -20.36
C ASN A 104 -19.31 12.30 -20.50
N ILE A 105 -19.68 11.27 -19.73
CA ILE A 105 -21.05 10.74 -19.66
C ILE A 105 -21.97 11.76 -18.96
N ASP A 106 -21.55 12.34 -17.83
CA ASP A 106 -22.32 13.33 -17.09
C ASP A 106 -22.67 14.56 -17.97
N LYS A 107 -21.68 15.10 -18.70
CA LYS A 107 -21.87 16.18 -19.69
C LYS A 107 -22.81 15.78 -20.84
N LYS A 108 -22.76 14.53 -21.31
CA LYS A 108 -23.68 14.01 -22.34
C LYS A 108 -25.11 13.89 -21.81
N LEU A 109 -25.31 13.45 -20.57
CA LEU A 109 -26.63 13.38 -19.93
C LEU A 109 -27.27 14.76 -19.80
N ASP A 110 -26.51 15.78 -19.37
CA ASP A 110 -27.02 17.16 -19.28
C ASP A 110 -27.39 17.75 -20.64
N LYS A 111 -26.59 17.44 -21.68
CA LYS A 111 -26.92 17.78 -23.06
C LYS A 111 -28.21 17.10 -23.52
N MET A 112 -28.32 15.77 -23.35
CA MET A 112 -29.52 15.03 -23.74
C MET A 112 -30.77 15.50 -22.97
N ASN A 113 -30.63 15.87 -21.70
CA ASN A 113 -31.72 16.43 -20.91
C ASN A 113 -32.22 17.76 -21.51
N THR A 114 -31.29 18.60 -21.97
CA THR A 114 -31.58 19.86 -22.70
C THR A 114 -32.21 19.60 -24.07
N ASP A 115 -31.72 18.61 -24.82
CA ASP A 115 -32.25 18.22 -26.13
C ASP A 115 -33.66 17.60 -26.02
N ILE A 116 -34.00 16.98 -24.89
CA ILE A 116 -35.37 16.57 -24.57
C ILE A 116 -36.28 17.79 -24.28
N ASP A 117 -35.78 18.84 -23.62
CA ASP A 117 -36.57 20.05 -23.36
C ASP A 117 -36.88 20.82 -24.65
N THR A 118 -35.98 20.84 -25.63
CA THR A 118 -36.28 21.37 -26.96
C THR A 118 -37.27 20.46 -27.70
N SER A 119 -37.06 19.15 -27.66
CA SER A 119 -37.97 18.16 -28.26
C SER A 119 -39.40 18.27 -27.72
N LYS A 120 -39.58 18.41 -26.39
CA LYS A 120 -40.89 18.64 -25.75
C LYS A 120 -41.59 19.89 -26.27
N LYS A 121 -40.84 20.98 -26.47
CA LYS A 121 -41.39 22.24 -27.02
C LYS A 121 -41.85 22.06 -28.47
N HIS A 122 -41.08 21.35 -29.29
CA HIS A 122 -41.46 21.03 -30.67
C HIS A 122 -42.71 20.13 -30.73
N VAL A 123 -42.76 19.05 -29.95
CA VAL A 123 -43.94 18.16 -29.83
C VAL A 123 -45.19 18.94 -29.38
N THR A 124 -45.03 19.84 -28.40
CA THR A 124 -46.13 20.71 -27.94
C THR A 124 -46.59 21.67 -29.04
N SER A 125 -45.68 22.24 -29.82
CA SER A 125 -46.02 23.12 -30.95
C SER A 125 -46.77 22.39 -32.07
N LEU A 126 -46.39 21.14 -32.38
CA LEU A 126 -47.06 20.29 -33.37
C LEU A 126 -48.47 19.88 -32.93
N ARG A 127 -48.73 19.81 -31.62
CA ARG A 127 -50.10 19.63 -31.09
C ARG A 127 -50.97 20.89 -31.25
N SER A 128 -50.37 22.08 -31.44
CA SER A 128 -51.04 23.37 -31.33
C SER A 128 -51.41 24.05 -32.66
N VAL A 129 -51.14 23.43 -33.81
CA VAL A 129 -51.38 24.01 -35.16
C VAL A 129 -52.84 24.18 -35.57
N PHE A 130 -53.80 23.85 -34.71
CA PHE A 130 -55.24 24.10 -34.92
C PHE A 130 -55.79 25.33 -34.15
N GLY A 131 -54.94 26.17 -33.54
CA GLY A 131 -55.43 27.34 -32.79
C GLY A 131 -54.43 28.51 -32.57
N GLY A 132 -54.42 29.47 -33.50
CA GLY A 132 -54.33 30.90 -33.17
C GLY A 132 -53.03 31.52 -32.66
N VAL A 133 -52.10 31.84 -33.58
CA VAL A 133 -51.20 33.04 -33.72
C VAL A 133 -50.64 33.87 -32.52
N VAL A 134 -50.92 33.60 -31.24
CA VAL A 134 -50.67 34.57 -30.14
C VAL A 134 -49.66 34.07 -29.10
N ASN A 135 -48.38 33.92 -29.47
CA ASN A 135 -47.29 33.86 -28.48
C ASN A 135 -45.92 34.39 -28.99
N TYR A 136 -45.90 35.28 -29.98
CA TYR A 136 -44.66 35.84 -30.54
C TYR A 136 -43.98 36.89 -29.64
N PHE A 137 -44.48 37.14 -28.42
CA PHE A 137 -44.08 38.26 -27.57
C PHE A 137 -43.60 37.90 -26.16
N SER A 138 -43.51 36.60 -25.83
CA SER A 138 -42.99 36.16 -24.53
C SER A 138 -41.46 36.23 -24.53
N LYS A 139 -40.91 37.16 -23.73
CA LYS A 139 -39.46 37.36 -23.53
C LYS A 139 -38.73 36.03 -23.30
N LYS A 140 -37.56 35.90 -23.93
CA LYS A 140 -36.65 34.77 -23.66
C LYS A 140 -36.33 34.74 -22.16
N PRO A 141 -36.57 33.64 -21.43
CA PRO A 141 -35.99 33.50 -20.10
C PRO A 141 -34.48 33.51 -20.24
N GLU A 142 -33.83 34.29 -19.39
CA GLU A 142 -32.40 34.43 -19.32
C GLU A 142 -31.81 33.05 -19.00
N ARG A 143 -30.89 32.57 -19.84
CA ARG A 143 -30.17 31.33 -19.53
C ARG A 143 -29.16 31.66 -18.46
N GLU A 144 -29.53 31.43 -17.21
CA GLU A 144 -28.56 31.16 -16.15
C GLU A 144 -27.63 30.07 -16.70
N LYS A 145 -26.34 30.42 -16.84
CA LYS A 145 -25.32 29.45 -17.18
C LYS A 145 -25.33 28.42 -16.04
N PRO A 146 -25.27 27.10 -16.32
CA PRO A 146 -24.87 26.16 -15.30
C PRO A 146 -23.55 26.66 -14.73
N GLU A 147 -23.50 26.87 -13.42
CA GLU A 147 -22.23 27.09 -12.74
C GLU A 147 -21.40 25.83 -12.98
N GLU A 148 -20.39 25.93 -13.84
CA GLU A 148 -19.36 24.90 -13.95
C GLU A 148 -18.61 24.89 -12.62
N GLN A 149 -19.11 24.07 -11.71
CA GLN A 149 -18.44 23.72 -10.47
C GLN A 149 -17.18 22.96 -10.86
N GLU A 150 -16.10 23.70 -11.13
CA GLU A 150 -14.78 23.16 -11.45
C GLU A 150 -14.34 22.24 -10.32
N ARG A 151 -14.57 20.93 -10.51
CA ARG A 151 -14.21 19.93 -9.54
C ARG A 151 -12.69 19.91 -9.41
N ALA A 152 -12.22 20.05 -8.18
CA ALA A 152 -10.80 20.03 -7.87
C ALA A 152 -10.15 18.78 -8.49
N PRO A 153 -9.03 18.92 -9.23
CA PRO A 153 -8.39 17.82 -9.92
C PRO A 153 -8.09 16.67 -8.95
N SER A 154 -8.22 15.44 -9.42
CA SER A 154 -7.98 14.25 -8.60
C SER A 154 -6.55 14.23 -8.09
N LYS A 155 -6.37 14.04 -6.77
CA LYS A 155 -5.05 13.97 -6.13
C LYS A 155 -4.17 12.90 -6.80
N LEU A 156 -4.80 11.78 -7.21
CA LEU A 156 -4.16 10.72 -7.98
C LEU A 156 -3.48 11.23 -9.26
N ARG A 157 -4.08 12.19 -9.98
CA ARG A 157 -3.49 12.79 -11.19
C ARG A 157 -2.20 13.54 -10.89
N THR A 158 -2.14 14.22 -9.74
CA THR A 158 -0.93 14.89 -9.27
C THR A 158 0.14 13.88 -8.86
N MET A 159 -0.25 12.80 -8.17
CA MET A 159 0.67 11.73 -7.73
C MET A 159 1.25 10.90 -8.89
N VAL A 160 0.47 10.68 -9.96
CA VAL A 160 0.85 9.93 -11.16
C VAL A 160 1.61 10.81 -12.18
N GLY A 161 1.78 12.11 -11.90
CA GLY A 161 2.63 13.01 -12.68
C GLY A 161 1.99 13.63 -13.94
N ASP A 162 0.73 13.34 -14.25
CA ASP A 162 0.02 13.86 -15.44
C ASP A 162 -0.77 15.17 -15.17
N GLY A 163 -0.30 15.93 -14.17
CA GLY A 163 -0.85 17.23 -13.80
C GLY A 163 -0.21 18.38 -14.61
N PRO A 164 -0.99 19.33 -15.16
CA PRO A 164 -0.46 20.55 -15.78
C PRO A 164 0.05 21.53 -14.72
N GLY A 165 1.09 21.13 -13.99
CA GLY A 165 1.59 21.84 -12.81
C GLY A 165 2.90 21.29 -12.22
N ALA A 166 3.52 20.27 -12.82
CA ALA A 166 4.77 19.65 -12.34
C ALA A 166 6.03 20.54 -12.54
N LYS A 167 6.00 21.78 -12.05
CA LYS A 167 7.15 22.68 -11.91
C LYS A 167 7.06 23.44 -10.59
N LYS A 168 8.03 23.15 -9.69
CA LYS A 168 8.25 23.72 -8.35
C LYS A 168 7.46 23.12 -7.18
N GLU A 169 7.82 21.89 -6.81
CA GLU A 169 7.98 21.51 -5.39
C GLU A 169 9.30 20.73 -5.22
N GLU A 170 10.41 21.39 -5.56
CA GLU A 170 11.63 21.14 -4.78
C GLU A 170 11.36 21.69 -3.37
N GLN A 171 11.85 21.01 -2.32
CA GLN A 171 11.79 21.44 -0.89
C GLN A 171 10.51 21.10 -0.09
N ASP A 172 10.17 19.81 0.12
CA ASP A 172 9.72 19.33 1.46
C ASP A 172 9.79 17.80 1.72
N CYS A 173 10.93 17.14 1.47
CA CYS A 173 11.12 15.71 1.81
C CYS A 173 12.37 15.42 2.66
N MET A 174 13.00 16.45 3.22
CA MET A 174 14.36 16.37 3.78
C MET A 174 14.46 16.66 5.28
N ASP A 175 13.35 16.86 6.00
CA ASP A 175 13.37 17.20 7.43
C ASP A 175 12.85 16.08 8.35
N HIS A 176 13.41 14.88 8.19
CA HIS A 176 13.27 13.79 9.17
C HIS A 176 14.49 13.78 10.13
N PRO A 177 14.32 13.73 11.47
CA PRO A 177 15.42 13.86 12.42
C PRO A 177 16.51 12.78 12.29
N ALA A 178 16.20 11.64 11.67
CA ALA A 178 17.16 10.58 11.36
C ALA A 178 18.23 10.99 10.32
N MET A 179 17.92 11.90 9.39
CA MET A 179 18.89 12.33 8.37
C MET A 179 19.92 13.34 8.88
N ARG A 180 19.62 14.08 9.96
CA ARG A 180 20.59 14.99 10.61
C ARG A 180 21.77 14.26 11.26
N LEU A 181 21.66 12.96 11.53
CA LEU A 181 22.75 12.14 12.07
C LEU A 181 23.74 11.62 11.00
N ARG A 182 23.49 11.88 9.72
CA ARG A 182 24.26 11.31 8.58
C ARG A 182 25.14 12.34 7.86
N ASP A 183 25.49 13.45 8.52
CA ASP A 183 26.54 14.37 8.06
C ASP A 183 27.88 14.08 8.79
N PRO A 184 28.89 13.48 8.14
CA PRO A 184 30.19 13.22 8.76
C PRO A 184 31.01 14.48 9.07
N ASN A 185 30.54 15.67 8.66
CA ASN A 185 31.17 16.96 8.91
C ASN A 185 30.47 17.79 10.01
N ALA A 186 29.31 17.34 10.52
CA ALA A 186 28.59 18.01 11.62
C ALA A 186 29.29 17.88 12.99
N GLY A 187 30.29 17.01 13.12
CA GLY A 187 31.08 16.79 14.35
C GLY A 187 32.06 17.92 14.74
N ARG A 188 31.85 19.16 14.27
CA ARG A 188 32.74 20.31 14.50
C ARG A 188 32.14 21.47 15.30
N TYR A 189 30.89 21.35 15.76
CA TYR A 189 30.21 22.42 16.51
C TYR A 189 29.34 21.89 17.67
N ASN A 190 29.92 21.10 18.58
CA ASN A 190 29.58 21.10 20.03
C ASN A 190 30.41 20.07 20.82
N SER A 191 31.55 20.49 21.36
CA SER A 191 32.04 19.97 22.64
C SER A 191 32.84 21.07 23.32
N ARG A 192 32.14 21.87 24.12
CA ARG A 192 32.73 22.96 24.91
C ARG A 192 32.65 22.63 26.40
N TYR A 193 33.08 21.41 26.73
CA TYR A 193 33.35 20.98 28.09
C TYR A 193 34.77 20.42 28.13
N ASP A 194 35.57 21.18 28.86
CA ASP A 194 36.92 20.89 29.30
C ASP A 194 37.13 19.43 29.76
N THR A 195 38.14 18.77 29.19
CA THR A 195 38.80 17.62 29.82
C THR A 195 40.27 17.60 29.37
N SER A 196 41.02 18.64 29.72
CA SER A 196 42.47 18.67 29.47
C SER A 196 43.23 17.74 30.43
N GLY A 197 44.02 16.80 29.90
CA GLY A 197 45.09 16.16 30.66
C GLY A 197 45.14 14.63 30.69
N PHE A 198 45.31 13.97 29.54
CA PHE A 198 46.06 12.70 29.46
C PHE A 198 46.61 12.50 28.04
N GLU A 199 47.94 12.42 27.88
CA GLU A 199 48.61 11.93 26.67
C GLU A 199 48.90 10.43 26.82
N GLU A 200 49.39 9.79 25.74
CA GLU A 200 49.75 8.35 25.64
C GLU A 200 48.54 7.39 25.51
N THR A 201 48.42 6.46 24.54
CA THR A 201 49.31 5.98 23.45
C THR A 201 48.47 5.53 22.23
N PRO A 202 49.01 5.48 21.00
CA PRO A 202 48.38 4.78 19.88
C PRO A 202 48.78 3.29 19.87
N SER A 203 48.43 2.54 20.92
CA SER A 203 48.80 1.13 21.04
C SER A 203 47.71 0.16 20.52
N SER A 204 48.07 -0.55 19.44
CA SER A 204 47.72 -1.96 19.21
C SER A 204 46.26 -2.44 19.37
N SER A 205 45.46 -2.35 18.30
CA SER A 205 44.37 -3.31 18.06
C SER A 205 44.08 -3.58 16.57
N MET A 206 45.11 -3.46 15.70
CA MET A 206 45.02 -3.86 14.28
C MET A 206 45.12 -5.39 14.09
N ARG A 207 44.29 -6.16 14.80
CA ARG A 207 44.10 -7.62 14.67
C ARG A 207 42.66 -7.99 15.04
N GLY A 208 41.80 -8.20 14.04
CA GLY A 208 40.39 -8.59 14.25
C GLY A 208 39.41 -8.21 13.12
N THR A 209 39.88 -7.67 12.00
CA THR A 209 39.04 -7.00 10.99
C THR A 209 38.44 -7.89 9.90
N GLY A 210 38.85 -9.16 9.79
CA GLY A 210 38.34 -10.09 8.76
C GLY A 210 36.87 -10.49 8.95
N TYR A 211 36.56 -11.13 10.09
CA TYR A 211 35.19 -11.59 10.41
C TYR A 211 34.20 -10.44 10.56
N ASN A 212 34.65 -9.29 11.05
CA ASN A 212 33.83 -8.07 11.10
C ASN A 212 33.46 -7.58 9.68
N SER A 213 34.37 -7.66 8.70
CA SER A 213 34.10 -7.14 7.35
C SER A 213 33.00 -7.89 6.60
N SER A 214 32.94 -9.22 6.68
CA SER A 214 31.89 -10.00 5.98
C SER A 214 30.51 -9.72 6.59
N ARG A 215 30.42 -9.76 7.92
CA ARG A 215 29.20 -9.44 8.66
C ARG A 215 28.75 -8.00 8.43
N GLN A 216 29.66 -7.03 8.45
CA GLN A 216 29.36 -5.62 8.18
C GLN A 216 28.86 -5.41 6.74
N GLN A 217 29.38 -6.14 5.75
CA GLN A 217 28.85 -6.10 4.37
C GLN A 217 27.45 -6.73 4.27
N PHE A 218 27.16 -7.78 5.04
CA PHE A 218 25.80 -8.32 5.15
C PHE A 218 24.84 -7.29 5.78
N GLU A 219 25.21 -6.71 6.93
CA GLU A 219 24.40 -5.72 7.66
C GLU A 219 24.15 -4.48 6.78
N GLN A 220 25.16 -3.94 6.09
CA GLN A 220 24.98 -2.83 5.14
C GLN A 220 24.02 -3.15 3.99
N LYS A 221 24.07 -4.35 3.42
CA LYS A 221 23.15 -4.77 2.35
C LYS A 221 21.74 -4.98 2.88
N LEU A 222 21.60 -5.53 4.07
CA LEU A 222 20.32 -5.72 4.73
C LEU A 222 19.66 -4.36 5.01
N ASP A 223 20.39 -3.45 5.67
CA ASP A 223 19.91 -2.11 6.00
C ASP A 223 19.52 -1.33 4.74
N SER A 224 20.34 -1.39 3.68
CA SER A 224 20.02 -0.77 2.38
C SER A 224 18.72 -1.32 1.78
N ASN A 225 18.52 -2.64 1.83
CA ASN A 225 17.29 -3.25 1.34
C ASN A 225 16.07 -2.84 2.19
N LEU A 226 16.24 -2.74 3.52
CA LEU A 226 15.17 -2.34 4.44
C LEU A 226 14.79 -0.86 4.29
N ASP A 227 15.75 0.03 4.07
CA ASP A 227 15.51 1.46 3.76
C ASP A 227 14.76 1.62 2.42
N GLU A 228 15.13 0.83 1.41
CA GLU A 228 14.47 0.83 0.10
C GLU A 228 13.05 0.23 0.20
N MET A 229 12.86 -0.85 0.96
CA MET A 229 11.54 -1.42 1.28
C MET A 229 10.66 -0.42 2.04
N SER A 230 11.20 0.27 3.06
CA SER A 230 10.49 1.31 3.82
C SER A 230 10.02 2.44 2.91
N SER A 231 10.91 2.91 2.04
CA SER A 231 10.64 3.98 1.07
C SER A 231 9.58 3.57 0.03
N GLY A 232 9.66 2.35 -0.52
CA GLY A 232 8.70 1.85 -1.48
C GLY A 232 7.34 1.51 -0.88
N LEU A 233 7.28 1.02 0.36
CA LEU A 233 6.03 0.91 1.13
C LEU A 233 5.39 2.30 1.35
N GLY A 234 6.20 3.34 1.55
CA GLY A 234 5.73 4.73 1.56
C GLY A 234 5.09 5.16 0.24
N ARG A 235 5.73 4.85 -0.90
CA ARG A 235 5.16 5.12 -2.24
C ARG A 235 3.88 4.34 -2.49
N LEU A 236 3.86 3.04 -2.21
CA LEU A 236 2.69 2.17 -2.33
C LEU A 236 1.52 2.64 -1.46
N LYS A 237 1.78 3.12 -0.23
CA LYS A 237 0.77 3.70 0.64
C LYS A 237 0.16 4.96 0.02
N ASN A 238 0.98 5.89 -0.46
CA ASN A 238 0.51 7.13 -1.06
C ASN A 238 -0.30 6.84 -2.34
N LEU A 239 0.17 5.91 -3.17
CA LEU A 239 -0.54 5.42 -4.34
C LEU A 239 -1.88 4.79 -3.96
N GLY A 240 -1.91 3.89 -2.97
CA GLY A 240 -3.14 3.24 -2.50
C GLY A 240 -4.17 4.22 -1.94
N LEU A 241 -3.73 5.26 -1.20
CA LEU A 241 -4.60 6.35 -0.77
C LEU A 241 -5.14 7.16 -1.96
N GLY A 242 -4.29 7.46 -2.96
CA GLY A 242 -4.72 8.13 -4.19
C GLY A 242 -5.73 7.32 -5.01
N LEU A 243 -5.54 6.00 -5.12
CA LEU A 243 -6.49 5.08 -5.76
C LEU A 243 -7.83 5.10 -5.01
N GLY A 244 -7.82 5.04 -3.67
CA GLY A 244 -9.01 5.10 -2.84
C GLY A 244 -9.80 6.39 -3.02
N ASP A 245 -9.11 7.54 -2.88
CA ASP A 245 -9.66 8.89 -3.13
C ASP A 245 -10.33 9.02 -4.52
N GLU A 246 -9.77 8.36 -5.55
CA GLU A 246 -10.33 8.37 -6.90
C GLU A 246 -11.54 7.44 -7.05
N ILE A 247 -11.50 6.24 -6.46
CA ILE A 247 -12.64 5.32 -6.46
C ILE A 247 -13.86 5.93 -5.74
N GLU A 248 -13.66 6.60 -4.61
CA GLU A 248 -14.73 7.31 -3.89
C GLU A 248 -15.37 8.40 -4.77
N ARG A 249 -14.55 9.22 -5.44
CA ARG A 249 -15.04 10.23 -6.41
C ARG A 249 -15.82 9.63 -7.58
N GLN A 250 -15.37 8.48 -8.08
CA GLN A 250 -16.04 7.80 -9.19
C GLN A 250 -17.36 7.16 -8.77
N ASN A 251 -17.49 6.66 -7.54
CA ASN A 251 -18.76 6.20 -6.98
C ASN A 251 -19.78 7.34 -6.91
N ASP A 252 -19.41 8.51 -6.39
CA ASP A 252 -20.25 9.72 -6.38
C ASP A 252 -20.66 10.19 -7.79
N ASP A 253 -19.80 9.94 -8.79
CA ASP A 253 -20.09 10.19 -10.20
C ASP A 253 -21.08 9.19 -10.78
N ILE A 254 -20.91 7.90 -10.51
CA ILE A 254 -21.82 6.83 -10.94
C ILE A 254 -23.21 7.03 -10.35
N ASP A 255 -23.34 7.37 -9.06
CA ASP A 255 -24.63 7.62 -8.42
C ASP A 255 -25.37 8.82 -9.05
N ARG A 256 -24.65 9.92 -9.30
CA ARG A 256 -25.22 11.09 -9.99
C ARG A 256 -25.61 10.78 -11.44
N ILE A 257 -24.75 10.08 -12.17
CA ILE A 257 -24.98 9.65 -13.56
C ILE A 257 -26.20 8.74 -13.64
N THR A 258 -26.34 7.79 -12.72
CA THR A 258 -27.51 6.90 -12.61
C THR A 258 -28.77 7.70 -12.36
N GLY A 259 -28.79 8.55 -11.32
CA GLY A 259 -29.95 9.38 -10.99
C GLY A 259 -30.31 10.43 -12.06
N LYS A 260 -29.36 10.86 -12.89
CA LYS A 260 -29.63 11.66 -14.11
C LYS A 260 -30.19 10.79 -15.24
N THR A 261 -29.69 9.57 -15.42
CA THR A 261 -30.11 8.62 -16.45
C THR A 261 -31.57 8.19 -16.24
N ASP A 262 -31.98 7.81 -15.03
CA ASP A 262 -33.37 7.41 -14.73
C ASP A 262 -34.38 8.54 -15.02
N LYS A 263 -34.00 9.77 -14.66
CA LYS A 263 -34.79 10.98 -14.95
C LYS A 263 -34.84 11.25 -16.46
N LEU A 264 -33.73 11.05 -17.17
CA LEU A 264 -33.65 11.22 -18.60
C LEU A 264 -34.56 10.22 -19.31
N ASP A 265 -34.47 8.93 -18.97
CA ASP A 265 -35.23 7.84 -19.56
C ASP A 265 -36.75 8.05 -19.39
N THR A 266 -37.20 8.30 -18.17
CA THR A 266 -38.61 8.67 -17.87
C THR A 266 -39.09 9.85 -18.73
N ARG A 267 -38.22 10.83 -19.00
CA ARG A 267 -38.55 11.98 -19.87
C ARG A 267 -38.57 11.61 -21.36
N ILE A 268 -37.71 10.69 -21.82
CA ILE A 268 -37.70 10.14 -23.19
C ILE A 268 -39.00 9.36 -23.44
N GLU A 269 -39.40 8.48 -22.52
CA GLU A 269 -40.65 7.71 -22.63
C GLU A 269 -41.89 8.61 -22.77
N GLY A 270 -41.95 9.68 -21.98
CA GLY A 270 -43.01 10.69 -22.07
C GLY A 270 -43.07 11.37 -23.45
N VAL A 271 -41.92 11.81 -23.97
CA VAL A 271 -41.81 12.41 -25.31
C VAL A 271 -42.22 11.42 -26.40
N ASN A 272 -41.72 10.18 -26.33
CA ASN A 272 -42.05 9.12 -27.29
C ASN A 272 -43.54 8.80 -27.28
N THR A 273 -44.17 8.78 -26.10
CA THR A 273 -45.61 8.60 -25.94
C THR A 273 -46.41 9.74 -26.57
N ASP A 274 -45.97 10.99 -26.39
CA ASP A 274 -46.65 12.15 -26.99
C ASP A 274 -46.46 12.24 -28.51
N ILE A 275 -45.28 11.91 -29.03
CA ILE A 275 -45.05 11.75 -30.48
C ILE A 275 -45.98 10.68 -31.07
N LYS A 276 -46.09 9.51 -30.42
CA LYS A 276 -47.02 8.43 -30.84
C LYS A 276 -48.49 8.87 -30.81
N LYS A 277 -48.90 9.77 -29.91
CA LYS A 277 -50.25 10.34 -29.89
C LYS A 277 -50.50 11.32 -31.05
N ILE A 278 -49.49 12.09 -31.45
CA ILE A 278 -49.58 13.00 -32.61
C ILE A 278 -49.68 12.19 -33.91
N LEU A 279 -48.84 11.15 -34.08
CA LEU A 279 -48.83 10.31 -35.29
C LEU A 279 -50.06 9.39 -35.46
N ARG A 280 -50.91 9.27 -34.43
CA ARG A 280 -52.17 8.50 -34.45
C ARG A 280 -53.41 9.37 -34.70
N ARG A 281 -53.24 10.68 -34.91
CA ARG A 281 -54.29 11.62 -35.31
C ARG A 281 -54.19 11.94 -36.80
#